data_AF-A0A0G9H2M5-F1
#
_entry.id   AF-A0A0G9H2M5-F1
#
_cell.length_a   1.000
_cell.length_b   1.000
_cell.length_c   1.000
_cell.angle_alpha   90.00
_cell.angle_beta   90.00
_cell.angle_gamma   90.00
#
_symmetry.space_group_name_H-M   'P 1'
#
loop_
_entity.id
_entity.type
_entity.pdbx_description
1 polymer ?
#
loop_
_entity_poly.entity_id
_entity_poly.type
_entity_poly.pdbx_seq_one_letter_code
_entity_poly.pdbx_strand_id
1 'polypeptide(L)'
;MDVKPQTTSQVRAALRELAAKRPASVDELAHVQRGSLLLRLHIQSHGLGTEMPEIAWHFLSDADIRYRSPDYGLAQTEGLLSALDLWQQQEER
;
A
#
# COMPACT_ATOMS: atom_id res chain seq x y z
N MET A 1 2.13 12.31 -3.39
CA MET A 1 1.42 11.31 -4.21
C MET A 1 0.12 11.96 -4.62
N ASP A 2 -0.02 12.28 -5.91
CA ASP A 2 -1.17 13.03 -6.43
C ASP A 2 -2.29 12.14 -6.97
N VAL A 3 -2.17 10.81 -6.78
CA VAL A 3 -3.15 9.84 -7.24
C VAL A 3 -4.26 9.71 -6.21
N LYS A 4 -5.47 10.16 -6.57
CA LYS A 4 -6.72 9.90 -5.84
C LYS A 4 -7.48 8.77 -6.55
N PRO A 5 -7.25 7.50 -6.19
CA PRO A 5 -7.85 6.39 -6.90
C PRO A 5 -9.38 6.47 -6.83
N GLN A 6 -10.05 6.18 -7.94
CA GLN A 6 -11.51 6.17 -8.09
C GLN A 6 -12.05 4.75 -8.25
N THR A 7 -11.17 3.77 -8.48
CA THR A 7 -11.52 2.36 -8.68
C THR A 7 -10.60 1.46 -7.89
N THR A 8 -11.03 0.22 -7.65
CA THR A 8 -10.21 -0.79 -6.97
C THR A 8 -8.91 -1.09 -7.73
N SER A 9 -8.96 -1.12 -9.06
CA SER A 9 -7.75 -1.29 -9.89
C SER A 9 -6.74 -0.15 -9.67
N GLN A 10 -7.22 1.10 -9.56
CA GLN A 10 -6.36 2.24 -9.24
C GLN A 10 -5.82 2.19 -7.80
N VAL A 11 -6.58 1.63 -6.84
CA VAL A 11 -6.08 1.36 -5.48
C VAL A 11 -4.91 0.38 -5.54
N ARG A 12 -5.03 -0.73 -6.28
CA ARG A 12 -3.94 -1.69 -6.47
C ARG A 12 -2.71 -1.05 -7.11
N ALA A 13 -2.90 -0.23 -8.13
CA ALA A 13 -1.79 0.50 -8.77
C ALA A 13 -1.07 1.42 -7.78
N ALA A 14 -1.82 2.22 -7.00
CA ALA A 14 -1.26 3.10 -5.98
C ALA A 14 -0.50 2.34 -4.87
N LEU A 15 -1.00 1.16 -4.47
CA LEU A 15 -0.31 0.28 -3.52
C LEU A 15 1.01 -0.25 -4.10
N ARG A 16 1.04 -0.67 -5.37
CA ARG A 16 2.27 -1.10 -6.05
C ARG A 16 3.28 0.05 -6.18
N GLU A 17 2.83 1.27 -6.48
CA GLU A 17 3.69 2.46 -6.52
C GLU A 17 4.27 2.79 -5.14
N LEU A 18 3.49 2.65 -4.07
CA LEU A 18 4.00 2.80 -2.71
C LEU A 18 5.02 1.71 -2.34
N ALA A 19 4.76 0.45 -2.72
CA ALA A 19 5.64 -0.69 -2.50
C ALA A 19 7.00 -0.52 -3.19
N ALA A 20 7.05 0.16 -4.33
CA ALA A 20 8.29 0.48 -5.03
C ALA A 20 9.15 1.54 -4.30
N LYS A 21 8.59 2.30 -3.36
CA LYS A 21 9.31 3.34 -2.63
C LYS A 21 10.07 2.75 -1.44
N ARG A 22 11.40 2.83 -1.48
CA ARG A 22 12.28 2.52 -0.36
C ARG A 22 12.89 3.81 0.18
N PRO A 23 12.33 4.40 1.26
CA PRO A 23 12.86 5.64 1.79
C PRO A 23 14.27 5.42 2.33
N ALA A 24 15.23 6.25 1.91
CA ALA A 24 16.61 6.25 2.36
C ALA A 24 16.88 7.25 3.49
N SER A 25 15.92 8.15 3.75
CA SER A 25 16.00 9.19 4.77
C SER A 25 14.70 9.30 5.57
N VAL A 26 14.78 9.97 6.73
CA VAL A 26 13.60 10.27 7.57
C VAL A 26 12.61 11.18 6.85
N ASP A 27 13.09 12.12 6.04
CA ASP A 27 12.23 13.00 5.25
C ASP A 27 11.47 12.24 4.16
N GLU A 28 12.14 11.31 3.48
CA GLU A 28 11.49 10.41 2.53
C GLU A 28 10.50 9.47 3.21
N LEU A 29 10.83 8.95 4.40
CA LEU A 29 9.91 8.16 5.20
C LEU A 29 8.65 8.95 5.54
N ALA A 30 8.79 10.20 6.00
CA ALA A 30 7.66 11.06 6.31
C ALA A 30 6.76 11.28 5.09
N HIS A 31 7.34 11.41 3.89
CA HIS A 31 6.57 11.49 2.65
C HIS A 31 5.82 10.19 2.35
N VAL A 32 6.45 9.03 2.53
CA VAL A 32 5.81 7.72 2.34
C VAL A 32 4.67 7.52 3.34
N GLN A 33 4.90 7.78 4.62
CA GLN A 33 3.88 7.69 5.68
C GLN A 33 2.67 8.57 5.38
N ARG A 34 2.90 9.83 4.99
CA ARG A 34 1.82 10.74 4.60
C ARG A 34 1.05 10.19 3.40
N GLY A 35 1.75 9.67 2.39
CA GLY A 35 1.13 9.04 1.24
C GLY A 35 0.26 7.83 1.61
N SER A 36 0.77 6.94 2.45
CA SER A 36 0.05 5.77 2.95
C SER A 36 -1.19 6.15 3.76
N LEU A 37 -1.08 7.14 4.65
CA LEU A 37 -2.21 7.65 5.43
C LEU A 37 -3.29 8.25 4.54
N LEU A 38 -2.92 9.11 3.59
CA LEU A 38 -3.88 9.74 2.68
C LEU A 38 -4.60 8.69 1.82
N LEU A 39 -3.86 7.71 1.30
CA LEU A 39 -4.45 6.61 0.53
C LEU A 39 -5.43 5.79 1.38
N ARG A 40 -5.04 5.42 2.61
CA ARG A 40 -5.90 4.70 3.55
C ARG A 40 -7.21 5.44 3.81
N LEU A 41 -7.14 6.73 4.16
CA LEU A 41 -8.32 7.56 4.44
C LEU A 41 -9.21 7.70 3.19
N HIS A 42 -8.61 7.84 2.02
CA HIS A 42 -9.34 7.92 0.76
C HIS A 42 -10.10 6.63 0.44
N ILE A 43 -9.45 5.48 0.58
CA ILE A 43 -10.08 4.15 0.40
C ILE A 43 -11.28 3.99 1.34
N GLN A 44 -11.10 4.30 2.62
CA GLN A 44 -12.14 4.18 3.64
C GLN A 44 -13.34 5.11 3.38
N SER A 45 -13.08 6.36 3.01
CA SER A 45 -14.14 7.36 2.78
C SER A 45 -14.98 7.08 1.53
N HIS A 46 -14.42 6.40 0.54
CA HIS A 46 -15.11 6.12 -0.74
C HIS A 46 -15.54 4.66 -0.88
N GLY A 47 -15.32 3.82 0.13
CA GLY A 47 -15.66 2.40 0.07
C GLY A 47 -14.94 1.65 -1.05
N LEU A 48 -13.73 2.09 -1.41
CA LEU A 48 -12.92 1.40 -2.41
C LEU A 48 -12.26 0.17 -1.78
N GLY A 49 -12.01 -0.87 -2.58
CA GLY A 49 -11.32 -2.05 -2.08
C GLY A 49 -12.09 -2.81 -0.99
N THR A 50 -13.39 -3.01 -1.18
CA THR A 50 -14.28 -3.75 -0.27
C THR A 50 -13.72 -5.13 0.14
N GLU A 51 -12.95 -5.77 -0.75
CA GLU A 51 -12.29 -7.06 -0.52
C GLU A 51 -10.76 -6.95 -0.43
N MET A 52 -10.26 -5.77 -0.06
CA MET A 52 -8.83 -5.54 0.01
C MET A 52 -8.18 -6.46 1.05
N PRO A 53 -7.10 -7.19 0.69
CA PRO A 53 -6.46 -8.14 1.59
C PRO A 53 -5.88 -7.43 2.81
N GLU A 54 -5.93 -8.10 3.97
CA GLU A 54 -5.53 -7.54 5.26
C GLU A 54 -4.09 -6.98 5.26
N ILE A 55 -3.18 -7.66 4.58
CA ILE A 55 -1.78 -7.24 4.44
C ILE A 55 -1.62 -5.86 3.80
N ALA A 56 -2.57 -5.40 2.96
CA ALA A 56 -2.53 -4.05 2.40
C ALA A 56 -2.84 -2.99 3.47
N TRP A 57 -3.74 -3.27 4.41
CA TRP A 57 -4.01 -2.38 5.54
C TRP A 57 -2.81 -2.27 6.49
N HIS A 58 -2.17 -3.40 6.78
CA HIS A 58 -0.92 -3.44 7.54
C HIS A 58 0.18 -2.67 6.82
N PHE A 59 0.35 -2.91 5.52
CA PHE A 59 1.32 -2.17 4.71
C PHE A 59 1.09 -0.64 4.74
N LEU A 60 -0.16 -0.17 4.68
CA LEU A 60 -0.44 1.26 4.77
C LEU A 60 -0.16 1.86 6.16
N SER A 61 -0.08 1.02 7.20
CA SER A 61 0.11 1.46 8.59
C SER A 61 1.58 1.38 9.03
N ASP A 62 2.32 0.39 8.52
CA ASP A 62 3.62 -0.02 9.08
C ASP A 62 4.83 0.61 8.38
N ALA A 63 4.68 1.77 7.73
CA ALA A 63 5.78 2.39 6.98
C ALA A 63 7.02 2.69 7.84
N ASP A 64 6.84 3.06 9.11
CA ASP A 64 7.92 3.25 10.08
C ASP A 64 8.57 1.94 10.52
N ILE A 65 7.80 0.87 10.64
CA ILE A 65 8.31 -0.47 11.00
C ILE A 65 9.16 -1.00 9.85
N ARG A 66 8.68 -0.89 8.61
CA ARG A 66 9.44 -1.26 7.41
C ARG A 66 10.76 -0.50 7.27
N TYR A 67 10.77 0.79 7.62
CA TYR A 67 12.00 1.59 7.58
C TYR A 67 13.00 1.16 8.65
N ARG A 68 12.53 0.83 9.86
CA ARG A 68 13.39 0.42 10.99
C ARG A 68 13.88 -1.03 10.89
N SER A 69 13.15 -1.89 10.18
CA SER A 69 13.46 -3.31 10.02
C SER A 69 13.46 -3.70 8.53
N PRO A 70 14.64 -3.67 7.87
CA PRO A 70 14.75 -3.96 6.44
C PRO A 70 14.22 -5.35 6.04
N ASP A 71 14.52 -6.39 6.82
CA ASP A 71 14.07 -7.76 6.54
C ASP A 71 12.54 -7.87 6.61
N TYR A 72 11.94 -7.24 7.61
CA TYR A 72 10.48 -7.13 7.71
C TYR A 72 9.91 -6.33 6.53
N GLY A 73 10.57 -5.22 6.17
CA GLY A 73 10.20 -4.39 5.02
C GLY A 73 10.17 -5.18 3.71
N LEU A 74 11.17 -6.03 3.48
CA LEU A 74 11.22 -6.92 2.32
C LEU A 74 10.07 -7.93 2.34
N ALA A 75 9.92 -8.68 3.44
CA ALA A 75 8.88 -9.70 3.56
C ALA A 75 7.46 -9.11 3.44
N GLN A 76 7.19 -7.97 4.06
CA GLN A 76 5.89 -7.30 3.96
C GLN A 76 5.62 -6.78 2.55
N THR A 77 6.66 -6.29 1.85
CA THR A 77 6.52 -5.81 0.46
C THR A 77 6.23 -6.97 -0.49
N GLU A 78 6.95 -8.08 -0.39
CA GLU A 78 6.73 -9.29 -1.20
C GLU A 78 5.35 -9.91 -0.94
N GLY A 79 4.96 -9.99 0.34
CA GLY A 79 3.64 -10.44 0.75
C GLY A 79 2.51 -9.55 0.21
N LEU A 80 2.70 -8.22 0.26
CA LEU A 80 1.75 -7.29 -0.34
C LEU A 80 1.60 -7.56 -1.84
N LEU A 81 2.70 -7.57 -2.59
CA LEU A 81 2.64 -7.71 -4.05
C LEU A 81 1.93 -9.02 -4.46
N SER A 82 2.25 -10.11 -3.79
CA SER A 82 1.59 -11.41 -4.01
C SER A 82 0.08 -11.34 -3.73
N ALA A 83 -0.32 -10.68 -2.64
CA ALA A 83 -1.73 -10.53 -2.28
C ALA A 83 -2.49 -9.63 -3.28
N LEU A 84 -1.85 -8.59 -3.83
CA LEU A 84 -2.46 -7.73 -4.86
C LEU A 84 -2.69 -8.49 -6.17
N ASP A 85 -1.76 -9.36 -6.55
CA ASP A 85 -1.89 -10.20 -7.75
C ASP A 85 -3.02 -11.21 -7.58
N LEU A 86 -3.10 -11.89 -6.44
CA LEU A 86 -4.19 -12.82 -6.12
C LEU A 86 -5.55 -12.12 -6.10
N TRP A 87 -5.62 -10.94 -5.48
CA TRP A 87 -6.86 -10.16 -5.43
C TRP A 87 -7.32 -9.73 -6.82
N GLN A 88 -6.40 -9.32 -7.70
CA GLN A 88 -6.73 -9.00 -9.09
C GLN A 88 -7.30 -10.22 -9.84
N GLN A 89 -6.71 -11.40 -9.65
CA GLN A 89 -7.20 -12.63 -10.29
C GLN A 89 -8.59 -13.07 -9.82
N GLN A 90 -8.97 -12.73 -8.58
CA GLN A 90 -10.29 -13.04 -8.04
C GLN A 90 -11.39 -12.16 -8.64
N GLU A 91 -11.09 -10.89 -8.92
CA GLU A 91 -12.05 -9.95 -9.56
C GLU A 91 -12.27 -10.23 -11.05
N GLU A 92 -11.28 -10.81 -11.74
CA GLU A 92 -11.35 -11.12 -13.18
C GLU A 92 -12.09 -12.45 -13.48
N ARG A 93 -12.58 -13.15 -12.46
CA ARG A 93 -13.35 -14.39 -12.55
C ARG A 93 -14.84 -14.17 -12.44
#